data_AF-A0A2D4WKW9-F1
#
_entry.id   AF-A0A2D4WKW9-F1
#
_cell.length_a   1.000
_cell.length_b   1.000
_cell.length_c   1.000
_cell.angle_alpha   90.00
_cell.angle_beta   90.00
_cell.angle_gamma   90.00
#
_symmetry.space_group_name_H-M   'P 1'
#
loop_
_entity.id
_entity.type
_entity.pdbx_description
1 polymer ?
#
loop_
_entity_poly.entity_id
_entity_poly.type
_entity_poly.pdbx_seq_one_letter_code
_entity_poly.pdbx_strand_id
1 'polypeptide(L)'
;MRWLRQGLTLLLVVGAVAGGGLFSLQNTEEIPLDLIMVRLPAQPVAIWILAALAVGVVIGLGAGTLLAFRRSAMIRRLRKQRDRLLAAAEKGTGLDSQ
;
A
#
# COMPACT_ATOMS: atom_id res chain seq x y z
N MET A 1 -1.53 7.81 -18.55
CA MET A 1 -1.97 7.36 -17.19
C MET A 1 -0.86 7.32 -16.13
N ARG A 2 0.38 6.89 -16.42
CA ARG A 2 1.44 6.78 -15.38
C ARG A 2 1.86 8.15 -14.82
N TRP A 3 2.02 9.14 -15.70
CA TRP A 3 2.31 10.54 -15.36
C TRP A 3 1.23 11.22 -14.52
N LEU A 4 -0.06 11.07 -14.87
CA LEU A 4 -1.17 11.59 -14.07
C LEU A 4 -1.19 11.00 -12.66
N ARG A 5 -0.97 9.69 -12.56
CA ARG A 5 -0.93 8.98 -11.27
C ARG A 5 0.25 9.45 -10.42
N GLN A 6 1.43 9.59 -11.02
CA GLN A 6 2.63 10.12 -10.35
C GLN A 6 2.45 11.57 -9.92
N GLY A 7 1.85 12.41 -10.76
CA GLY A 7 1.54 13.81 -10.43
C GLY A 7 0.56 13.90 -9.26
N LEU A 8 -0.51 13.10 -9.27
CA LEU A 8 -1.47 13.06 -8.17
C LEU A 8 -0.84 12.54 -6.87
N THR A 9 -0.01 11.49 -6.94
CA THR A 9 0.72 10.99 -5.76
C THR A 9 1.67 12.06 -5.23
N LEU A 10 2.42 12.74 -6.09
CA LEU A 10 3.32 13.82 -5.68
C LEU A 10 2.54 14.96 -5.02
N LEU A 11 1.43 15.40 -5.63
CA LEU A 11 0.56 16.43 -5.07
C LEU A 11 0.03 16.05 -3.70
N LEU A 12 -0.41 14.80 -3.52
CA LEU A 12 -0.88 14.30 -2.23
C LEU A 12 0.24 14.27 -1.19
N VAL A 13 1.45 13.83 -1.56
CA VAL A 13 2.59 13.78 -0.64
C VAL A 13 3.00 15.19 -0.23
N VAL A 14 3.14 16.11 -1.19
CA VAL A 14 3.49 17.51 -0.92
C VAL A 14 2.40 18.18 -0.07
N GLY A 15 1.13 17.97 -0.41
CA GLY A 15 0.01 18.48 0.37
C GLY A 15 -0.04 17.93 1.79
N ALA A 16 0.25 16.64 1.98
CA ALA A 16 0.33 16.02 3.29
C ALA A 16 1.49 16.58 4.12
N VAL A 17 2.67 16.79 3.52
CA VAL A 17 3.84 17.36 4.21
C VAL A 17 3.59 18.83 4.58
N ALA A 18 3.12 19.64 3.62
CA ALA A 18 2.84 21.05 3.87
C ALA A 18 1.70 21.23 4.88
N GLY A 19 0.60 20.49 4.69
CA GLY A 19 -0.54 20.49 5.60
C GLY A 19 -0.17 19.98 6.99
N GLY A 20 0.58 18.89 7.08
CA GLY A 20 1.04 18.34 8.36
C GLY A 20 2.02 19.26 9.09
N GLY A 21 2.94 19.91 8.37
CA GLY A 21 3.86 20.90 8.92
C GLY A 21 3.13 22.14 9.44
N LEU A 22 2.20 22.69 8.65
CA LEU A 22 1.37 23.83 9.07
C LEU A 22 0.47 23.47 10.25
N PHE A 23 -0.12 22.28 10.23
CA PHE A 23 -0.90 21.74 11.33
C PHE A 23 -0.07 21.67 12.60
N SER A 24 1.15 21.13 12.52
CA SER A 24 2.06 21.06 13.66
C SER A 24 2.44 22.43 14.22
N LEU A 25 2.61 23.43 13.36
CA LEU A 25 2.98 24.77 13.78
C LEU A 25 1.84 25.46 14.54
N GLN A 26 0.59 25.28 14.09
CA GLN A 26 -0.57 25.91 14.72
C GLN A 26 -1.12 25.14 15.92
N ASN A 27 -0.81 23.85 16.05
CA ASN A 27 -1.39 22.96 17.06
C ASN A 27 -0.32 22.46 18.03
N THR A 28 0.25 23.39 18.80
CA THR A 28 1.28 23.14 19.83
C THR A 28 0.70 22.88 21.22
N GLU A 29 -0.62 22.94 21.36
CA GLU A 29 -1.29 22.64 22.63
C GLU A 29 -1.03 21.19 23.07
N GLU A 30 -0.55 21.04 24.30
CA GLU A 30 -0.22 19.75 24.88
C GLU A 30 -1.48 19.06 25.41
N ILE A 31 -1.83 17.92 24.80
CA ILE A 31 -3.01 17.16 25.18
C ILE A 31 -2.56 15.76 25.62
N PRO A 32 -2.94 15.31 26.84
CA PRO A 32 -2.72 13.94 27.26
C PRO A 32 -3.65 13.02 26.48
N LEU A 33 -3.10 11.93 25.93
CA LEU A 33 -3.89 10.96 25.17
C LEU A 33 -4.22 9.75 26.04
N ASP A 34 -5.51 9.48 26.22
CA ASP A 34 -6.01 8.30 26.92
C ASP A 34 -6.51 7.27 25.91
N LEU A 35 -5.83 6.14 25.84
CA LEU A 35 -6.13 5.02 24.94
C LEU A 35 -7.03 3.96 25.60
N ILE A 36 -7.79 4.34 26.64
CA ILE A 36 -8.69 3.49 27.43
C ILE A 36 -7.91 2.50 28.32
N MET A 37 -6.93 1.79 27.77
CA MET A 37 -6.05 0.87 28.48
C MET A 37 -4.73 1.52 28.91
N VAL A 38 -4.27 2.54 28.18
CA VAL A 38 -2.96 3.16 28.39
C VAL A 38 -3.09 4.67 28.29
N ARG A 39 -2.54 5.40 29.26
CA ARG A 39 -2.47 6.85 29.23
C ARG A 39 -1.07 7.29 28.84
N LEU A 40 -0.97 8.08 27.77
CA LEU A 40 0.30 8.56 27.24
C LEU A 40 0.62 9.95 27.80
N PRO A 41 1.92 10.31 27.87
CA PRO A 41 2.34 11.63 28.35
C PRO A 41 1.74 12.74 27.49
N ALA A 42 1.55 13.92 28.09
CA ALA A 42 1.13 15.10 27.36
C ALA A 42 2.15 15.42 26.27
N GLN A 43 1.64 15.59 25.05
CA GLN A 43 2.39 15.93 23.86
C GLN A 43 1.51 16.84 22.99
N PRO A 44 2.10 17.67 22.11
CA PRO A 44 1.33 18.45 21.15
C PRO A 44 0.34 17.57 20.39
N VAL A 45 -0.93 18.01 20.29
CA VAL A 45 -1.99 17.26 19.57
C VAL A 45 -1.59 16.92 18.12
N ALA A 46 -0.76 17.76 17.53
CA ALA A 46 -0.12 17.52 16.24
C ALA A 46 0.57 16.15 16.14
N ILE A 47 1.32 15.75 17.16
CA ILE A 47 2.09 14.50 17.15
C ILE A 47 1.14 13.31 17.07
N TRP A 48 0.05 13.33 17.84
CA TRP A 48 -0.93 12.24 17.85
C TRP A 48 -1.59 12.05 16.49
N ILE A 49 -2.04 13.14 15.89
CA ILE A 49 -2.73 13.10 14.58
C ILE A 49 -1.76 12.72 13.47
N LEU A 50 -0.54 13.28 13.46
CA LEU A 50 0.48 12.94 12.47
C LEU A 50 0.95 11.49 12.62
N ALA A 51 1.09 10.98 13.84
CA ALA A 51 1.42 9.58 14.09
C ALA A 51 0.30 8.65 13.59
N ALA A 52 -0.97 8.96 13.89
CA ALA A 52 -2.11 8.19 13.40
C ALA A 52 -2.17 8.17 11.85
N LEU A 53 -1.92 9.32 11.22
CA LEU A 53 -1.81 9.43 9.77
C LEU A 53 -0.68 8.56 9.22
N ALA A 54 0.51 8.63 9.82
CA ALA A 54 1.66 7.83 9.41
C ALA A 54 1.38 6.33 9.53
N VAL A 55 0.76 5.89 10.63
CA VAL A 55 0.33 4.49 10.82
C VAL A 55 -0.67 4.08 9.73
N GLY A 56 -1.67 4.90 9.44
CA GLY A 56 -2.64 4.63 8.38
C GLY A 56 -2.00 4.49 7.00
N VAL A 57 -1.03 5.34 6.67
CA VAL A 57 -0.27 5.26 5.41
C VAL A 57 0.53 3.96 5.34
N VAL A 58 1.24 3.59 6.40
CA VAL A 58 2.01 2.35 6.47
C VAL A 58 1.11 1.13 6.27
N ILE A 59 -0.04 1.08 6.94
CA ILE A 59 -1.02 0.00 6.79
C ILE A 59 -1.55 -0.07 5.36
N GLY A 60 -1.95 1.08 4.79
CA GLY A 60 -2.49 1.15 3.43
C GLY A 60 -1.48 0.69 2.36
N LEU A 61 -0.24 1.14 2.46
CA LEU A 61 0.84 0.72 1.56
C LEU A 61 1.19 -0.76 1.76
N GLY A 62 1.21 -1.23 3.01
CA GLY A 62 1.42 -2.64 3.35
C GLY A 62 0.35 -3.55 2.75
N ALA A 63 -0.93 -3.19 2.87
CA ALA A 63 -2.02 -3.94 2.27
C ALA A 63 -1.95 -3.95 0.74
N GLY A 64 -1.63 -2.80 0.12
CA GLY A 64 -1.49 -2.67 -1.32
C GLY A 64 -0.34 -3.51 -1.88
N THR A 65 0.82 -3.49 -1.22
CA THR A 65 1.99 -4.28 -1.62
C THR A 65 1.74 -5.77 -1.48
N LEU A 66 1.11 -6.22 -0.39
CA LEU A 66 0.72 -7.62 -0.21
C LEU A 66 -0.23 -8.09 -1.33
N LEU A 67 -1.22 -7.27 -1.68
CA LEU A 67 -2.17 -7.60 -2.75
C LEU A 67 -1.48 -7.67 -4.13
N ALA A 68 -0.59 -6.71 -4.43
CA ALA A 68 0.19 -6.72 -5.66
C ALA A 68 1.12 -7.94 -5.75
N PHE A 69 1.72 -8.34 -4.64
CA PHE A 69 2.56 -9.53 -4.55
C PHE A 69 1.75 -10.81 -4.81
N ARG A 70 0.59 -10.95 -4.15
CA ARG A 70 -0.35 -12.08 -4.36
C ARG A 70 -0.79 -12.17 -5.83
N ARG A 71 -1.17 -11.04 -6.44
CA ARG A 71 -1.53 -10.99 -7.87
C ARG A 71 -0.37 -11.43 -8.75
N SER A 72 0.84 -10.94 -8.50
CA SER A 72 2.03 -11.30 -9.27
C SER A 72 2.35 -12.80 -9.18
N ALA A 73 2.20 -13.39 -7.98
CA ALA A 73 2.37 -14.83 -7.77
C ALA A 73 1.31 -15.66 -8.51
N MET A 74 0.04 -15.25 -8.46
CA MET A 74 -1.04 -15.91 -9.19
C MET A 74 -0.80 -15.88 -10.70
N ILE A 75 -0.47 -14.70 -11.26
CA ILE A 75 -0.21 -14.55 -12.69
C ILE A 75 0.97 -15.45 -13.13
N ARG A 76 2.03 -15.57 -12.31
CA ARG A 76 3.15 -16.49 -12.60
C ARG A 76 2.71 -17.96 -12.62
N ARG A 77 1.85 -18.38 -11.67
CA ARG A 77 1.31 -19.75 -11.62
C ARG A 77 0.43 -20.04 -12.84
N LEU A 78 -0.47 -19.12 -13.17
CA LEU A 78 -1.36 -19.26 -14.33
C LEU A 78 -0.59 -19.34 -15.65
N ARG A 79 0.48 -18.55 -15.81
CA ARG A 79 1.39 -18.66 -16.98
C ARG A 79 2.03 -20.04 -17.07
N LYS A 80 2.61 -20.57 -15.99
CA LYS A 80 3.17 -21.92 -15.97
C LYS A 80 2.15 -23.01 -16.30
N GLN A 81 0.90 -22.88 -15.86
CA GLN A 81 -0.16 -23.84 -16.18
C GLN A 81 -0.54 -23.77 -17.66
N ARG A 82 -0.64 -22.55 -18.23
CA ARG A 82 -0.87 -22.36 -19.66
C ARG A 82 0.21 -23.05 -20.50
N ASP A 83 1.49 -22.82 -20.18
CA ASP A 83 2.61 -23.39 -20.94
C ASP A 83 2.61 -24.93 -20.91
N ARG A 84 2.29 -25.53 -19.76
CA ARG A 84 2.16 -26.99 -19.62
C ARG A 84 1.01 -27.58 -20.43
N LEU A 85 -0.14 -26.91 -20.42
CA LEU A 85 -1.31 -27.36 -21.19
C LEU A 85 -1.05 -27.27 -22.69
N LEU A 86 -0.38 -26.21 -23.16
CA LEU A 86 0.02 -26.08 -24.57
C LEU A 86 0.99 -27.20 -24.97
N ALA A 87 2.02 -27.48 -24.17
CA ALA A 87 2.96 -28.56 -24.45
C ALA A 87 2.32 -29.96 -24.43
N ALA A 88 1.30 -30.18 -23.58
CA ALA A 88 0.54 -31.43 -23.57
C ALA A 88 -0.36 -31.59 -24.79
N ALA A 89 -1.01 -30.51 -25.24
CA ALA A 89 -1.82 -30.51 -26.45
C ALA A 89 -0.96 -30.81 -27.69
N GLU A 90 0.21 -30.17 -27.81
CA GLU A 90 1.14 -30.40 -28.93
C GLU A 90 1.65 -31.85 -28.98
N LYS A 91 1.91 -32.47 -27.81
CA LYS A 91 2.24 -33.90 -27.73
C LYS A 91 1.09 -34.82 -28.11
N GLY A 92 -0.16 -34.49 -27.77
CA GLY A 92 -1.34 -35.28 -28.10
C GLY A 92 -1.60 -35.31 -29.61
N THR A 93 -1.54 -34.15 -30.27
CA THR A 93 -1.76 -34.04 -31.73
C THR A 93 -0.67 -34.76 -32.54
N GLY A 94 0.57 -34.81 -32.03
CA GLY A 94 1.67 -35.54 -32.67
C GLY A 94 1.56 -37.06 -32.58
N LEU A 95 0.83 -37.60 -31.59
CA LEU A 95 0.55 -39.04 -31.48
C LEU A 95 -0.58 -39.50 -32.40
N ASP A 96 -1.60 -38.66 -32.63
CA ASP A 96 -2.72 -38.99 -33.53
C ASP A 96 -2.34 -38.92 -35.03
N SER A 97 -1.14 -38.42 -35.35
CA SER A 97 -0.65 -38.21 -36.72
C SER A 97 0.28 -39.34 -37.23
N GLN A 98 0.57 -40.35 -36.39
CA GLN A 98 1.40 -41.51 -36.73
C GLN A 98 0.58 -42.80 -36.68
#